data_AF-A0A552VAM3-F1
#
_entry.id   AF-A0A552VAM3-F1
#
_cell.length_a   1.000
_cell.length_b   1.000
_cell.length_c   1.000
_cell.angle_alpha   90.00
_cell.angle_beta   90.00
_cell.angle_gamma   90.00
#
_symmetry.space_group_name_H-M   'P 1'
#
loop_
_entity.id
_entity.type
_entity.pdbx_description
1 polymer ?
#
loop_
_entity_poly.entity_id
_entity_poly.type
_entity_poly.pdbx_seq_one_letter_code
_entity_poly.pdbx_strand_id
1 'polypeptide(L)'
;MTNGFFTKEEVYDILDNSGNKIGVDIVTYNILKVVDTKNLDCLNTYSVTVKHRILVSGLNWDSNTNYQSVGFNNYPALINVQSGITAISQSGADIILKRIFPKTINASVEQSTNTSTGSSSSQTNQTSSGSSSSNVNTFGVDLSAGWFVDGPVATVGVNYSHSWEHGTSQAASVSRSGATNQQIASGNEMSVKDWSAYASIQNFNNANNIFVGEFVQWNWGQTYPWSIFEYNETGSGSNILLPQSVVANLLYYGGASQGSDSNILLPPSDLSLFGLDFTMASEWLVTFPQNLTAIETLTFQHDVSIAQASHSMTIPAGGGQASLIASVSSAFNNVMQQNAPLQLSEYALIPLSDNQTTGVGFQSNLFDISPSTPAITFKIRSRGNDLLVTGSGFSPGMTADFPASYSGTGATVTVAFKVADINTQYSFILKHWKGQNSGNIVLSCSINGNETIINVTDQEGQGSLNNTNQLDLRNFDLKSANFHDFLVLGWNEITITVQPQDSSVASQYVLLALAME
;
A
#
# COMPACT_ATOMS: atom_id res chain seq x y z
N MET A 1 11.68 3.35 18.09
CA MET A 1 11.63 2.76 16.74
C MET A 1 10.43 1.85 16.69
N THR A 2 9.36 2.25 16.00
CA THR A 2 8.17 1.43 15.79
C THR A 2 8.47 0.45 14.65
N ASN A 3 8.93 -0.77 14.98
CA ASN A 3 9.18 -1.84 14.01
C ASN A 3 7.85 -2.44 13.51
N GLY A 4 7.07 -1.66 12.78
CA GLY A 4 5.81 -2.10 12.18
C GLY A 4 6.02 -2.79 10.84
N PHE A 5 6.19 -4.11 10.80
CA PHE A 5 6.09 -4.90 9.55
C PHE A 5 4.68 -5.44 9.29
N PHE A 6 3.65 -4.85 9.91
CA PHE A 6 2.26 -5.18 9.56
C PHE A 6 1.86 -4.54 8.24
N THR A 7 2.32 -3.31 8.01
CA THR A 7 2.04 -2.50 6.83
C THR A 7 3.24 -1.62 6.58
N LYS A 8 3.58 -1.37 5.31
CA LYS A 8 4.53 -0.30 4.98
C LYS A 8 3.77 0.98 4.70
N GLU A 9 4.24 2.10 5.24
CA GLU A 9 3.69 3.42 4.98
C GLU A 9 4.79 4.31 4.43
N GLU A 10 4.50 5.02 3.34
CA GLU A 10 5.36 6.02 2.73
C GLU A 10 4.58 7.33 2.62
N VAL A 11 5.24 8.45 2.90
CA VAL A 11 4.63 9.78 2.87
C VAL A 11 5.37 10.61 1.83
N TYR A 12 4.64 11.14 0.86
CA TYR A 12 5.18 11.91 -0.25
C TYR A 12 4.59 13.32 -0.24
N ASP A 13 5.44 14.31 -0.48
CA ASP A 13 4.99 15.69 -0.65
C ASP A 13 4.45 15.89 -2.07
N ILE A 14 3.34 16.63 -2.18
CA ILE A 14 2.75 17.02 -3.46
C ILE A 14 3.10 18.48 -3.71
N LEU A 15 3.72 18.75 -4.86
CA LEU A 15 4.21 20.07 -5.26
C LEU A 15 3.38 20.65 -6.41
N ASP A 16 3.34 21.99 -6.49
CA ASP A 16 2.84 22.74 -7.64
C ASP A 16 3.93 22.98 -8.70
N ASN A 17 3.59 23.66 -9.82
CA ASN A 17 4.54 23.98 -10.88
C ASN A 17 5.69 24.91 -10.44
N SER A 18 5.54 25.59 -9.31
CA SER A 18 6.57 26.46 -8.73
C SER A 18 7.44 25.73 -7.69
N GLY A 19 7.18 24.44 -7.45
CA GLY A 19 7.87 23.63 -6.45
C GLY A 19 7.40 23.87 -5.02
N ASN A 20 6.28 24.57 -4.81
CA ASN A 20 5.73 24.76 -3.47
C ASN A 20 4.92 23.53 -3.05
N LYS A 21 5.03 23.14 -1.78
CA LYS A 21 4.21 22.08 -1.20
C LYS A 21 2.75 22.53 -1.08
N ILE A 22 1.87 21.80 -1.76
CA ILE A 22 0.42 22.04 -1.74
C ILE A 22 -0.36 20.90 -1.06
N GLY A 23 0.28 19.75 -0.86
CA GLY A 23 -0.36 18.60 -0.23
C GLY A 23 0.60 17.50 0.15
N VAL A 24 0.04 16.36 0.55
CA VAL A 24 0.74 15.13 0.92
C VAL A 24 -0.07 13.94 0.42
N ASP A 25 0.61 12.92 -0.12
CA ASP A 25 0.04 11.59 -0.34
C ASP A 25 0.63 10.61 0.68
N ILE A 26 -0.24 9.94 1.44
CA ILE A 26 0.14 8.87 2.36
C ILE A 26 -0.23 7.54 1.71
N VAL A 27 0.80 6.77 1.36
CA VAL A 27 0.66 5.48 0.69
C VAL A 27 0.90 4.35 1.68
N THR A 28 -0.12 3.53 1.90
CA THR A 28 -0.04 2.35 2.77
C THR A 28 -0.11 1.07 1.94
N TYR A 29 0.84 0.18 2.15
CA TYR A 29 0.89 -1.16 1.55
C TYR A 29 0.51 -2.20 2.59
N ASN A 30 -0.47 -3.02 2.26
CA ASN A 30 -0.85 -4.22 3.00
C ASN A 30 -0.68 -5.45 2.12
N ILE A 31 0.02 -6.45 2.61
CA ILE A 31 0.40 -7.63 1.83
C ILE A 31 -0.09 -8.87 2.57
N LEU A 32 -0.82 -9.72 1.87
CA LEU A 32 -1.35 -10.98 2.39
C LEU A 32 -0.93 -12.11 1.46
N LYS A 33 -0.39 -13.20 2.02
CA LYS A 33 -0.21 -14.43 1.24
C LYS A 33 -1.58 -15.08 1.02
N VAL A 34 -1.87 -15.43 -0.22
CA VAL A 34 -3.09 -16.15 -0.59
C VAL A 34 -2.72 -17.59 -0.92
N VAL A 35 -3.51 -18.53 -0.41
CA VAL A 35 -3.38 -19.94 -0.78
C VAL A 35 -4.38 -20.19 -1.91
N ASP A 36 -3.89 -20.44 -3.11
CA ASP A 36 -4.76 -20.90 -4.20
C ASP A 36 -5.02 -22.40 -4.05
N THR A 37 -6.24 -22.74 -3.66
CA THR A 37 -6.65 -24.14 -3.47
C THR A 37 -7.21 -24.78 -4.74
N LYS A 38 -7.38 -24.03 -5.84
CA LYS A 38 -8.09 -24.53 -7.04
C LYS A 38 -7.26 -25.48 -7.87
N ASN A 39 -5.95 -25.27 -7.95
CA ASN A 39 -5.07 -26.06 -8.80
C ASN A 39 -4.25 -27.12 -8.04
N LEU A 40 -4.43 -27.22 -6.71
CA LEU A 40 -3.59 -28.02 -5.80
C LEU A 40 -2.08 -27.68 -5.84
N ASP A 41 -1.68 -26.74 -6.69
CA ASP A 41 -0.33 -26.20 -6.78
C ASP A 41 -0.10 -25.15 -5.68
N CYS A 42 0.95 -25.34 -4.90
CA CYS A 42 1.38 -24.39 -3.88
C CYS A 42 2.21 -23.27 -4.52
N LEU A 43 1.58 -22.42 -5.34
CA LEU A 43 2.24 -21.23 -5.89
C LEU A 43 2.34 -20.12 -4.85
N ASN A 44 3.36 -19.29 -5.01
CA ASN A 44 3.58 -18.14 -4.16
C ASN A 44 2.76 -16.96 -4.66
N THR A 45 1.53 -16.88 -4.17
CA THR A 45 0.57 -15.83 -4.51
C THR A 45 0.40 -14.85 -3.37
N TYR A 46 0.44 -13.56 -3.69
CA TYR A 46 0.27 -12.47 -2.74
C TYR A 46 -0.83 -11.52 -3.23
N SER A 47 -1.75 -11.15 -2.32
CA SER A 47 -2.62 -10.00 -2.48
C SER A 47 -1.90 -8.78 -1.92
N VAL A 48 -1.69 -7.78 -2.77
CA VAL A 48 -1.02 -6.53 -2.44
C VAL A 48 -2.04 -5.41 -2.57
N THR A 49 -2.50 -4.91 -1.43
CA THR A 49 -3.40 -3.77 -1.36
C THR A 49 -2.58 -2.50 -1.14
N VAL A 50 -2.72 -1.54 -2.04
CA VAL A 50 -2.16 -0.20 -1.90
C VAL A 50 -3.30 0.77 -1.63
N LYS A 51 -3.16 1.58 -0.59
CA LYS A 51 -4.11 2.63 -0.22
C LYS A 51 -3.40 3.97 -0.30
N HIS A 52 -4.01 4.91 -1.00
CA HIS A 52 -3.60 6.32 -1.02
C HIS A 52 -4.56 7.12 -0.14
N ARG A 53 -3.99 8.06 0.62
CA ARG A 53 -4.73 9.12 1.28
C ARG A 53 -4.09 10.45 0.90
N ILE A 54 -4.75 11.18 0.01
CA ILE A 54 -4.28 12.46 -0.52
C ILE A 54 -4.90 13.58 0.29
N LEU A 55 -4.05 14.39 0.89
CA LEU A 55 -4.39 15.59 1.64
C LEU A 55 -3.92 16.81 0.85
N VAL A 56 -4.83 17.66 0.39
CA VAL A 56 -4.50 18.90 -0.33
C VAL A 56 -4.96 20.09 0.48
N SER A 57 -4.07 21.07 0.63
CA SER A 57 -4.39 22.31 1.33
C SER A 57 -5.40 23.13 0.51
N GLY A 58 -6.43 23.64 1.18
CA GLY A 58 -7.36 24.58 0.56
C GLY A 58 -6.81 26.00 0.49
N LEU A 59 -7.61 26.93 -0.01
CA LEU A 59 -7.31 28.35 0.11
C LEU A 59 -7.50 28.75 1.57
N ASN A 60 -6.43 29.09 2.28
CA ASN A 60 -6.44 29.58 3.68
C ASN A 60 -7.43 30.75 3.88
N TRP A 61 -8.73 30.45 3.91
CA TRP A 61 -9.82 31.40 3.80
C TRP A 61 -10.30 31.75 5.20
N ASP A 62 -10.30 33.04 5.50
CA ASP A 62 -10.81 33.59 6.75
C ASP A 62 -12.20 34.20 6.50
N SER A 63 -13.21 33.63 7.15
CA SER A 63 -14.61 34.08 7.10
C SER A 63 -14.81 35.51 7.59
N ASN A 64 -13.83 36.10 8.29
CA ASN A 64 -13.91 37.45 8.85
C ASN A 64 -13.29 38.53 7.95
N THR A 65 -12.63 38.14 6.85
CA THR A 65 -12.12 39.09 5.86
C THR A 65 -13.20 39.37 4.82
N ASN A 66 -13.33 40.63 4.35
CA ASN A 66 -14.22 40.98 3.24
C ASN A 66 -13.99 39.97 2.11
N TYR A 67 -15.04 39.25 1.69
CA TYR A 67 -15.07 38.36 0.53
C TYR A 67 -14.04 38.83 -0.50
N GLN A 68 -13.05 37.98 -0.83
CA GLN A 68 -11.88 38.39 -1.63
C GLN A 68 -12.35 39.22 -2.82
N SER A 69 -12.18 40.55 -2.75
CA SER A 69 -12.91 41.50 -3.59
C SER A 69 -12.43 41.51 -5.05
N VAL A 70 -11.59 40.54 -5.42
CA VAL A 70 -10.86 40.48 -6.70
C VAL A 70 -10.89 39.08 -7.32
N GLY A 71 -10.82 37.99 -6.55
CA GLY A 71 -10.80 36.64 -7.11
C GLY A 71 -10.37 35.55 -6.12
N PHE A 72 -10.73 34.30 -6.41
CA PHE A 72 -10.24 33.08 -5.77
C PHE A 72 -9.17 32.45 -6.65
N ASN A 73 -7.93 32.34 -6.17
CA ASN A 73 -6.79 31.88 -6.97
C ASN A 73 -6.21 30.57 -6.47
N ASN A 74 -5.84 29.68 -7.39
CA ASN A 74 -5.09 28.44 -7.15
C ASN A 74 -5.76 27.41 -6.23
N TYR A 75 -7.09 27.29 -6.27
CA TYR A 75 -7.78 26.21 -5.56
C TYR A 75 -7.66 24.89 -6.33
N PRO A 76 -7.56 23.72 -5.67
CA PRO A 76 -7.54 22.44 -6.35
C PRO A 76 -8.85 22.23 -7.14
N ALA A 77 -8.74 21.77 -8.38
CA ALA A 77 -9.90 21.55 -9.27
C ALA A 77 -9.90 20.16 -9.92
N LEU A 78 -8.73 19.61 -10.21
CA LEU A 78 -8.56 18.25 -10.74
C LEU A 78 -7.35 17.60 -10.07
N ILE A 79 -7.50 16.36 -9.62
CA ILE A 79 -6.43 15.51 -9.13
C ILE A 79 -6.43 14.24 -9.96
N ASN A 80 -5.30 13.94 -10.57
CA ASN A 80 -5.06 12.69 -11.27
C ASN A 80 -4.02 11.89 -10.50
N VAL A 81 -4.33 10.61 -10.26
CA VAL A 81 -3.47 9.68 -9.51
C VAL A 81 -3.29 8.45 -10.37
N GLN A 82 -2.06 8.10 -10.70
CA GLN A 82 -1.72 6.83 -11.33
C GLN A 82 -0.93 5.98 -10.33
N SER A 83 -1.23 4.69 -10.24
CA SER A 83 -0.53 3.77 -9.35
C SER A 83 -0.34 2.43 -10.04
N GLY A 84 0.87 1.89 -9.98
CA GLY A 84 1.19 0.60 -10.57
C GLY A 84 2.55 0.04 -10.14
N ILE A 85 2.76 -1.22 -10.48
CA ILE A 85 4.02 -1.94 -10.26
C ILE A 85 4.98 -1.57 -11.38
N THR A 86 6.22 -1.17 -11.07
CA THR A 86 7.25 -0.82 -12.07
C THR A 86 8.35 -1.88 -12.20
N ALA A 87 8.55 -2.70 -11.17
CA ALA A 87 9.53 -3.77 -11.20
C ALA A 87 9.12 -4.97 -10.34
N ILE A 88 9.59 -6.14 -10.75
CA ILE A 88 9.40 -7.42 -10.08
C ILE A 88 10.72 -8.22 -10.08
N SER A 89 11.04 -8.90 -8.98
CA SER A 89 12.31 -9.62 -8.87
C SER A 89 12.41 -10.89 -9.73
N GLN A 90 11.27 -11.51 -10.05
CA GLN A 90 11.19 -12.77 -10.77
C GLN A 90 10.47 -12.59 -12.10
N SER A 91 11.07 -13.04 -13.19
CA SER A 91 10.41 -13.09 -14.48
C SER A 91 9.31 -14.16 -14.50
N GLY A 92 8.27 -13.94 -15.30
CA GLY A 92 7.17 -14.89 -15.45
C GLY A 92 6.17 -14.92 -14.29
N ALA A 93 6.20 -13.93 -13.40
CA ALA A 93 5.09 -13.74 -12.46
C ALA A 93 3.86 -13.19 -13.19
N ASP A 94 2.69 -13.66 -12.80
CA ASP A 94 1.41 -13.16 -13.27
C ASP A 94 0.88 -12.07 -12.33
N ILE A 95 0.37 -10.98 -12.90
CA ILE A 95 -0.10 -9.80 -12.17
C ILE A 95 -1.50 -9.49 -12.66
N ILE A 96 -2.46 -9.59 -11.75
CA ILE A 96 -3.87 -9.37 -12.03
C ILE A 96 -4.39 -8.29 -11.08
N LEU A 97 -4.96 -7.21 -11.62
CA LEU A 97 -5.67 -6.25 -10.79
C LEU A 97 -7.02 -6.85 -10.36
N LYS A 98 -7.19 -7.04 -9.05
CA LYS A 98 -8.37 -7.66 -8.43
C LYS A 98 -9.45 -6.65 -8.10
N ARG A 99 -9.08 -5.55 -7.45
CA ARG A 99 -10.02 -4.54 -6.94
C ARG A 99 -9.45 -3.14 -7.08
N ILE A 100 -10.35 -2.19 -7.23
CA ILE A 100 -10.05 -0.76 -7.17
C ILE A 100 -11.21 -0.04 -6.48
N PHE A 101 -10.89 1.00 -5.71
CA PHE A 101 -11.83 1.80 -4.96
C PHE A 101 -11.34 3.25 -4.87
N PRO A 102 -12.22 4.26 -4.99
CA PRO A 102 -13.54 4.15 -5.61
C PRO A 102 -13.38 4.00 -7.13
N LYS A 103 -14.36 3.38 -7.81
CA LYS A 103 -14.37 3.32 -9.29
C LYS A 103 -15.03 4.52 -9.92
N THR A 104 -16.22 4.83 -9.43
CA THR A 104 -16.97 6.00 -9.86
C THR A 104 -17.65 6.56 -8.64
N ILE A 105 -17.58 7.87 -8.49
CA ILE A 105 -18.40 8.65 -7.57
C ILE A 105 -19.01 9.73 -8.45
N ASN A 106 -20.31 9.62 -8.71
CA ASN A 106 -21.06 10.67 -9.37
C ASN A 106 -21.69 11.54 -8.29
N ALA A 107 -21.20 12.76 -8.09
CA ALA A 107 -21.89 13.70 -7.21
C ALA A 107 -23.07 14.34 -7.96
N SER A 108 -24.29 14.11 -7.48
CA SER A 108 -25.45 14.93 -7.84
C SER A 108 -25.72 15.92 -6.72
N VAL A 109 -25.81 17.21 -7.05
CA VAL A 109 -26.07 18.27 -6.09
C VAL A 109 -27.52 18.73 -6.20
N GLU A 110 -28.30 18.51 -5.15
CA GLU A 110 -29.65 19.07 -5.01
C GLU A 110 -29.60 20.24 -4.04
N GLN A 111 -30.05 21.42 -4.49
CA GLN A 111 -30.20 22.61 -3.65
C GLN A 111 -31.67 22.90 -3.43
N SER A 112 -32.09 22.91 -2.17
CA SER A 112 -33.42 23.37 -1.77
C SER A 112 -33.30 24.67 -0.99
N THR A 113 -33.87 25.73 -1.56
CA THR A 113 -33.84 27.07 -0.97
C THR A 113 -35.23 27.41 -0.45
N ASN A 114 -35.42 27.38 0.88
CA ASN A 114 -36.65 27.84 1.49
C ASN A 114 -36.57 29.34 1.72
N THR A 115 -37.13 30.12 0.80
CA THR A 115 -37.34 31.56 0.95
C THR A 115 -38.70 31.82 1.61
N SER A 116 -38.73 31.95 2.94
CA SER A 116 -39.94 32.42 3.63
C SER A 116 -40.11 33.93 3.40
N THR A 117 -41.08 34.33 2.60
CA THR A 117 -41.51 35.72 2.45
C THR A 117 -42.15 36.21 3.75
N GLY A 118 -41.35 36.71 4.69
CA GLY A 118 -41.84 37.30 5.94
C GLY A 118 -40.88 37.25 7.13
N SER A 119 -39.82 36.45 7.06
CA SER A 119 -38.77 36.39 8.08
C SER A 119 -37.40 36.33 7.40
N SER A 120 -36.46 37.17 7.85
CA SER A 120 -35.10 37.34 7.31
C SER A 120 -34.16 36.15 7.56
N SER A 121 -34.69 34.94 7.61
CA SER A 121 -33.92 33.70 7.72
C SER A 121 -34.14 32.84 6.48
N SER A 122 -33.25 32.95 5.51
CA SER A 122 -33.14 32.00 4.41
C SER A 122 -32.37 30.77 4.90
N GLN A 123 -32.94 29.58 4.73
CA GLN A 123 -32.24 28.32 4.95
C GLN A 123 -32.00 27.66 3.60
N THR A 124 -30.74 27.54 3.21
CA THR A 124 -30.32 26.79 2.02
C THR A 124 -29.83 25.42 2.50
N ASN A 125 -30.49 24.37 2.05
CA ASN A 125 -30.02 22.99 2.27
C ASN A 125 -29.43 22.50 0.96
N GLN A 126 -28.17 22.07 1.00
CA GLN A 126 -27.52 21.41 -0.12
C GLN A 126 -27.25 19.96 0.26
N THR A 127 -27.79 19.04 -0.53
CA THR A 127 -27.54 17.60 -0.41
C THR A 127 -26.77 17.13 -1.63
N SER A 128 -25.63 16.49 -1.41
CA SER A 128 -24.84 15.80 -2.42
C SER A 128 -25.00 14.30 -2.23
N SER A 129 -25.58 13.61 -3.18
CA SER A 129 -25.62 12.14 -3.18
C SER A 129 -24.59 11.59 -4.15
N GLY A 130 -23.93 10.50 -3.75
CA GLY A 130 -22.96 9.79 -4.57
C GLY A 130 -23.19 8.28 -4.50
N SER A 131 -23.29 7.63 -5.66
CA SER A 131 -23.29 6.17 -5.76
C SER A 131 -21.95 5.67 -6.28
N SER A 132 -21.41 4.63 -5.66
CA SER A 132 -20.26 3.89 -6.18
C SER A 132 -20.67 2.48 -6.59
N SER A 133 -20.36 2.10 -7.82
CA SER A 133 -20.55 0.73 -8.31
C SER A 133 -19.19 0.14 -8.69
N SER A 134 -18.81 -0.96 -8.04
CA SER A 134 -17.66 -1.76 -8.41
C SER A 134 -18.09 -2.94 -9.29
N ASN A 135 -17.64 -2.97 -10.54
CA ASN A 135 -17.69 -4.17 -11.39
C ASN A 135 -16.30 -4.45 -11.95
N VAL A 136 -15.52 -5.36 -11.35
CA VAL A 136 -14.19 -5.74 -11.87
C VAL A 136 -14.38 -7.02 -12.69
N ASN A 137 -14.17 -6.91 -14.00
CA ASN A 137 -14.03 -8.06 -14.89
C ASN A 137 -12.56 -8.14 -15.27
N THR A 138 -11.83 -9.09 -14.69
CA THR A 138 -10.45 -9.37 -15.10
C THR A 138 -10.43 -10.63 -15.93
N PHE A 139 -9.73 -10.58 -17.07
CA PHE A 139 -9.60 -11.67 -18.02
C PHE A 139 -8.16 -12.15 -18.02
N GLY A 140 -7.90 -13.27 -17.34
CA GLY A 140 -6.62 -13.96 -17.37
C GLY A 140 -6.63 -15.08 -18.41
N VAL A 141 -5.54 -15.22 -19.16
CA VAL A 141 -5.31 -16.36 -20.07
C VAL A 141 -4.18 -17.20 -19.48
N ASP A 142 -4.52 -18.33 -18.88
CA ASP A 142 -3.57 -19.30 -18.37
C ASP A 142 -3.23 -20.31 -19.48
N LEU A 143 -2.00 -20.24 -19.97
CA LEU A 143 -1.46 -21.22 -20.90
C LEU A 143 -0.65 -22.26 -20.12
N SER A 144 -1.27 -23.39 -19.80
CA SER A 144 -0.58 -24.55 -19.25
C SER A 144 -0.30 -25.55 -20.38
N ALA A 145 0.98 -25.80 -20.66
CA ALA A 145 1.43 -26.80 -21.62
C ALA A 145 2.21 -27.89 -20.88
N GLY A 146 1.62 -29.08 -20.81
CA GLY A 146 2.20 -30.26 -20.14
C GLY A 146 2.36 -31.43 -21.09
N TRP A 147 3.28 -32.33 -20.78
CA TRP A 147 3.49 -33.58 -21.52
C TRP A 147 3.02 -34.74 -20.65
N PHE A 148 2.00 -35.48 -21.10
CA PHE A 148 1.51 -36.68 -20.40
C PHE A 148 1.65 -37.88 -21.34
N VAL A 149 2.62 -38.75 -21.03
CA VAL A 149 2.92 -40.13 -21.48
C VAL A 149 2.80 -40.51 -22.98
N ASP A 150 1.99 -39.85 -23.81
CA ASP A 150 1.91 -40.08 -25.26
C ASP A 150 1.50 -38.85 -26.11
N GLY A 151 1.59 -37.63 -25.57
CA GLY A 151 1.42 -36.41 -26.38
C GLY A 151 1.45 -35.09 -25.59
N PRO A 152 1.62 -33.95 -26.29
CA PRO A 152 1.47 -32.63 -25.70
C PRO A 152 -0.01 -32.39 -25.35
N VAL A 153 -0.29 -32.09 -24.09
CA VAL A 153 -1.61 -31.63 -23.63
C VAL A 153 -1.49 -30.14 -23.33
N ALA A 154 -2.13 -29.32 -24.17
CA ALA A 154 -2.25 -27.89 -23.95
C ALA A 154 -3.64 -27.61 -23.37
N THR A 155 -3.67 -27.15 -22.12
CA THR A 155 -4.88 -26.65 -21.48
C THR A 155 -4.81 -25.13 -21.47
N VAL A 156 -5.62 -24.51 -22.32
CA VAL A 156 -5.91 -23.07 -22.27
C VAL A 156 -6.98 -22.87 -21.20
N GLY A 157 -6.56 -22.43 -20.02
CA GLY A 157 -7.48 -21.95 -18.99
C GLY A 157 -7.80 -20.49 -19.25
N VAL A 158 -9.08 -20.15 -19.32
CA VAL A 158 -9.52 -18.75 -19.28
C VAL A 158 -9.98 -18.49 -17.86
N ASN A 159 -9.18 -17.76 -17.09
CA ASN A 159 -9.55 -17.35 -15.75
C ASN A 159 -10.34 -16.04 -15.83
N TYR A 160 -11.66 -16.18 -15.74
CA TYR A 160 -12.60 -15.06 -15.68
C TYR A 160 -13.00 -14.82 -14.22
N SER A 161 -12.57 -13.69 -13.66
CA SER A 161 -12.97 -13.26 -12.31
C SER A 161 -13.91 -12.06 -12.42
N HIS A 162 -15.13 -12.23 -11.89
CA HIS A 162 -16.13 -11.17 -11.78
C HIS A 162 -16.35 -10.82 -10.31
N SER A 163 -16.33 -9.54 -9.95
CA SER A 163 -16.76 -9.07 -8.63
C SER A 163 -17.70 -7.88 -8.79
N TRP A 164 -18.86 -7.93 -8.12
CA TRP A 164 -19.87 -6.89 -8.08
C TRP A 164 -20.03 -6.39 -6.65
N GLU A 165 -19.75 -5.10 -6.42
CA GLU A 165 -20.16 -4.39 -5.20
C GLU A 165 -20.93 -3.11 -5.60
N HIS A 166 -22.01 -2.77 -4.88
CA HIS A 166 -22.78 -1.54 -5.11
C HIS A 166 -22.99 -0.84 -3.76
N GLY A 167 -22.81 0.48 -3.75
CA GLY A 167 -22.96 1.29 -2.56
C GLY A 167 -23.50 2.69 -2.86
N THR A 168 -24.36 3.21 -1.99
CA THR A 168 -25.02 4.51 -2.13
C THR A 168 -24.79 5.36 -0.89
N SER A 169 -24.18 6.53 -1.06
CA SER A 169 -23.88 7.46 0.05
C SER A 169 -24.52 8.82 -0.18
N GLN A 170 -24.89 9.49 0.92
CA GLN A 170 -25.47 10.83 0.90
C GLN A 170 -24.74 11.73 1.90
N ALA A 171 -24.28 12.89 1.43
CA ALA A 171 -23.73 13.97 2.24
C ALA A 171 -24.69 15.16 2.23
N ALA A 172 -25.01 15.72 3.40
CA ALA A 172 -25.86 16.89 3.54
C ALA A 172 -25.13 17.99 4.32
N SER A 173 -25.12 19.22 3.80
CA SER A 173 -24.68 20.40 4.54
C SER A 173 -25.87 21.31 4.84
N VAL A 174 -26.16 21.50 6.12
CA VAL A 174 -27.16 22.47 6.60
C VAL A 174 -26.40 23.62 7.25
N SER A 175 -26.58 24.85 6.77
CA SER A 175 -25.97 26.04 7.36
C SER A 175 -26.68 26.44 8.67
N ARG A 176 -26.54 25.62 9.72
CA ARG A 176 -26.81 25.94 11.14
C ARG A 176 -25.84 25.16 12.02
N SER A 177 -25.10 25.85 12.89
CA SER A 177 -24.08 25.28 13.77
C SER A 177 -24.62 24.13 14.63
N GLY A 178 -24.04 22.94 14.46
CA GLY A 178 -24.31 21.75 15.28
C GLY A 178 -24.39 20.46 14.45
N ALA A 179 -23.26 19.92 13.99
CA ALA A 179 -23.22 18.65 13.26
C ALA A 179 -22.88 17.48 14.20
N THR A 180 -23.89 16.67 14.54
CA THR A 180 -23.69 15.28 14.95
C THR A 180 -23.78 14.40 13.72
N ASN A 181 -22.63 13.97 13.19
CA ASN A 181 -22.58 12.96 12.13
C ASN A 181 -22.80 11.57 12.75
N GLN A 182 -23.91 10.92 12.42
CA GLN A 182 -24.06 9.46 12.56
C GLN A 182 -23.94 8.84 11.18
N GLN A 183 -22.76 8.29 10.84
CA GLN A 183 -22.60 7.38 9.71
C GLN A 183 -22.86 5.96 10.21
N ILE A 184 -24.00 5.38 9.79
CA ILE A 184 -24.27 3.95 9.88
C ILE A 184 -24.31 3.44 8.44
N ALA A 185 -23.18 2.91 7.95
CA ALA A 185 -23.15 2.11 6.73
C ALA A 185 -22.01 1.09 6.83
N SER A 186 -22.38 -0.18 6.99
CA SER A 186 -21.47 -1.32 6.82
C SER A 186 -21.41 -1.67 5.34
N GLY A 187 -20.55 -0.96 4.61
CA GLY A 187 -20.26 -1.08 3.17
C GLY A 187 -19.32 0.05 2.77
N ASN A 188 -18.33 -0.20 1.91
CA ASN A 188 -17.36 0.84 1.49
C ASN A 188 -18.05 1.86 0.56
N GLU A 189 -18.74 2.85 1.15
CA GLU A 189 -19.47 3.88 0.43
C GLU A 189 -18.80 5.25 0.65
N MET A 190 -18.60 6.02 -0.43
CA MET A 190 -17.99 7.35 -0.37
C MET A 190 -18.74 8.33 -1.28
N SER A 191 -19.18 9.45 -0.71
CA SER A 191 -19.66 10.63 -1.43
C SER A 191 -18.79 11.82 -1.02
N VAL A 192 -18.29 12.57 -1.99
CA VAL A 192 -17.62 13.84 -1.73
C VAL A 192 -18.52 14.96 -2.23
N LYS A 193 -18.78 15.95 -1.38
CA LYS A 193 -19.57 17.13 -1.75
C LYS A 193 -18.89 17.83 -2.92
N ASP A 194 -19.66 18.15 -3.96
CA ASP A 194 -19.22 18.95 -5.13
C ASP A 194 -18.05 18.38 -5.96
N TRP A 195 -17.65 17.12 -5.71
CA TRP A 195 -16.54 16.44 -6.39
C TRP A 195 -16.96 15.05 -6.87
N SER A 196 -16.51 14.68 -8.06
CA SER A 196 -16.69 13.35 -8.64
C SER A 196 -15.35 12.65 -8.82
N ALA A 197 -15.38 11.32 -8.83
CA ALA A 197 -14.21 10.47 -9.03
C ALA A 197 -14.46 9.47 -10.16
N TYR A 198 -13.48 9.27 -11.02
CA TYR A 198 -13.51 8.28 -12.09
C TYR A 198 -12.18 7.52 -12.14
N ALA A 199 -12.23 6.22 -11.89
CA ALA A 199 -11.10 5.32 -12.02
C ALA A 199 -11.16 4.59 -13.36
N SER A 200 -10.00 4.44 -14.01
CA SER A 200 -9.82 3.57 -15.16
C SER A 200 -8.64 2.63 -14.92
N ILE A 201 -8.75 1.43 -15.49
CA ILE A 201 -7.66 0.47 -15.55
C ILE A 201 -7.01 0.66 -16.91
N GLN A 202 -5.70 0.83 -16.92
CA GLN A 202 -4.94 1.07 -18.12
C GLN A 202 -3.83 0.02 -18.27
N ASN A 203 -3.36 -0.13 -19.52
CA ASN A 203 -2.31 -1.04 -19.97
C ASN A 203 -2.74 -2.49 -20.28
N PHE A 204 -3.00 -2.75 -21.56
CA PHE A 204 -3.16 -4.11 -22.11
C PHE A 204 -1.95 -4.55 -22.96
N ASN A 205 -0.99 -3.66 -23.23
CA ASN A 205 0.12 -3.97 -24.14
C ASN A 205 1.34 -3.08 -23.81
N ASN A 206 2.38 -3.70 -23.23
CA ASN A 206 3.63 -3.15 -22.66
C ASN A 206 4.52 -2.29 -23.60
N ALA A 207 4.02 -1.72 -24.69
CA ALA A 207 4.89 -1.14 -25.71
C ALA A 207 5.52 0.21 -25.34
N ASN A 208 4.97 0.96 -24.36
CA ASN A 208 5.47 2.31 -23.99
C ASN A 208 5.20 2.69 -22.52
N ASN A 209 4.99 1.70 -21.64
CA ASN A 209 4.61 1.98 -20.25
C ASN A 209 5.70 1.57 -19.26
N ILE A 210 5.91 2.41 -18.25
CA ILE A 210 6.81 2.16 -17.12
C ILE A 210 6.25 1.10 -16.15
N PHE A 211 4.94 0.83 -16.22
CA PHE A 211 4.27 -0.15 -15.39
C PHE A 211 4.28 -1.55 -16.01
N VAL A 212 4.53 -2.55 -15.17
CA VAL A 212 4.47 -3.98 -15.48
C VAL A 212 3.04 -4.46 -15.21
N GLY A 213 2.31 -4.77 -16.29
CA GLY A 213 0.93 -5.22 -16.21
C GLY A 213 -0.08 -4.07 -16.08
N GLU A 214 -1.25 -4.37 -15.52
CA GLU A 214 -2.35 -3.42 -15.33
C GLU A 214 -2.01 -2.39 -14.24
N PHE A 215 -2.24 -1.10 -14.55
CA PHE A 215 -2.12 -0.01 -13.58
C PHE A 215 -3.44 0.76 -13.48
N VAL A 216 -3.63 1.47 -12.39
CA VAL A 216 -4.88 2.19 -12.09
C VAL A 216 -4.65 3.68 -12.24
N GLN A 217 -5.62 4.38 -12.81
CA GLN A 217 -5.68 5.82 -12.83
C GLN A 217 -6.99 6.30 -12.20
N TRP A 218 -6.93 7.12 -11.16
CA TRP A 218 -8.07 7.86 -10.62
C TRP A 218 -8.03 9.32 -11.09
N ASN A 219 -9.19 9.85 -11.44
CA ASN A 219 -9.41 11.25 -11.75
C ASN A 219 -10.47 11.79 -10.80
N TRP A 220 -10.08 12.67 -9.90
CA TRP A 220 -10.95 13.39 -8.99
C TRP A 220 -11.12 14.80 -9.52
N GLY A 221 -12.34 15.27 -9.69
CA GLY A 221 -12.57 16.61 -10.22
C GLY A 221 -13.78 17.27 -9.61
N GLN A 222 -13.68 18.59 -9.49
CA GLN A 222 -14.78 19.42 -9.05
C GLN A 222 -15.91 19.39 -10.09
N THR A 223 -17.14 19.15 -9.63
CA THR A 223 -18.35 19.11 -10.46
C THR A 223 -19.34 20.23 -10.17
N TYR A 224 -19.25 20.87 -9.01
CA TYR A 224 -20.05 22.03 -8.64
C TYR A 224 -19.18 23.12 -8.01
N PRO A 225 -19.47 24.43 -8.21
CA PRO A 225 -20.52 25.05 -9.02
C PRO A 225 -20.25 25.05 -10.53
N TRP A 226 -19.06 24.65 -10.94
CA TRP A 226 -18.68 24.39 -12.31
C TRP A 226 -17.94 23.07 -12.41
N SER A 227 -18.19 22.34 -13.48
CA SER A 227 -17.61 21.01 -13.71
C SER A 227 -16.36 21.10 -14.55
N ILE A 228 -15.22 20.68 -13.99
CA ILE A 228 -13.94 20.65 -14.72
C ILE A 228 -13.94 19.60 -15.85
N PHE A 229 -14.80 18.57 -15.73
CA PHE A 229 -14.93 17.53 -16.73
C PHE A 229 -15.74 17.99 -17.96
N GLU A 230 -16.68 18.93 -17.76
CA GLU A 230 -17.52 19.47 -18.83
C GLU A 230 -16.94 20.75 -19.44
N TYR A 231 -16.34 21.61 -18.60
CA TYR A 231 -15.87 22.93 -18.99
C TYR A 231 -14.34 23.00 -18.91
N ASN A 232 -13.68 22.46 -19.93
CA ASN A 232 -12.22 22.52 -20.08
C ASN A 232 -11.79 23.21 -21.40
N GLU A 233 -12.75 23.72 -22.18
CA GLU A 233 -12.46 24.42 -23.43
C GLU A 233 -11.94 25.84 -23.17
N THR A 234 -10.73 26.10 -23.63
CA THR A 234 -10.15 27.44 -23.63
C THR A 234 -10.79 28.26 -24.74
N GLY A 235 -11.32 29.44 -24.41
CA GLY A 235 -11.82 30.40 -25.40
C GLY A 235 -10.68 31.06 -26.17
N SER A 236 -10.23 32.22 -25.69
CA SER A 236 -9.02 32.90 -26.16
C SER A 236 -8.00 33.01 -25.03
N GLY A 237 -6.78 32.51 -25.25
CA GLY A 237 -5.75 32.42 -24.21
C GLY A 237 -6.02 31.29 -23.21
N SER A 238 -5.70 31.49 -21.93
CA SER A 238 -5.86 30.50 -20.84
C SER A 238 -7.21 30.58 -20.11
N ASN A 239 -8.17 31.33 -20.65
CA ASN A 239 -9.48 31.54 -20.04
C ASN A 239 -10.48 30.47 -20.48
N ILE A 240 -11.24 29.94 -19.52
CA ILE A 240 -12.29 28.94 -19.75
C ILE A 240 -13.61 29.63 -20.00
N LEU A 241 -14.33 29.18 -21.04
CA LEU A 241 -15.68 29.66 -21.33
C LEU A 241 -16.70 28.93 -20.47
N LEU A 242 -17.44 29.68 -19.65
CA LEU A 242 -18.47 29.13 -18.77
C LEU A 242 -19.87 29.48 -19.27
N PRO A 243 -20.82 28.53 -19.29
CA PRO A 243 -22.21 28.83 -19.56
C PRO A 243 -22.78 29.86 -18.58
N GLN A 244 -23.76 30.65 -19.03
CA GLN A 244 -24.34 31.73 -18.21
C GLN A 244 -24.95 31.22 -16.89
N SER A 245 -25.46 30.00 -16.86
CA SER A 245 -25.97 29.34 -15.65
C SER A 245 -24.87 29.10 -14.61
N VAL A 246 -23.68 28.69 -15.05
CA VAL A 246 -22.50 28.49 -14.19
C VAL A 246 -21.96 29.83 -13.71
N VAL A 247 -21.91 30.83 -14.60
CA VAL A 247 -21.52 32.19 -14.22
C VAL A 247 -22.45 32.74 -13.14
N ALA A 248 -23.76 32.52 -13.24
CA ALA A 248 -24.73 32.97 -12.24
C ALA A 248 -24.55 32.29 -10.87
N ASN A 249 -23.96 31.09 -10.81
CA ASN A 249 -23.65 30.41 -9.54
C ASN A 249 -22.36 30.94 -8.89
N LEU A 250 -21.45 31.53 -9.68
CA LEU A 250 -20.15 32.04 -9.22
C LEU A 250 -20.13 33.56 -9.04
N LEU A 251 -21.02 34.28 -9.72
CA LEU A 251 -21.09 35.74 -9.70
C LEU A 251 -22.53 36.18 -9.47
N TYR A 252 -22.78 36.73 -8.28
CA TYR A 252 -24.06 37.35 -7.96
C TYR A 252 -24.04 38.83 -8.35
N TYR A 253 -25.06 39.24 -9.09
CA TYR A 253 -25.36 40.63 -9.42
C TYR A 253 -26.66 41.05 -8.75
N GLY A 254 -26.57 41.88 -7.71
CA GLY A 254 -27.72 42.42 -7.01
C GLY A 254 -28.27 43.68 -7.69
N GLY A 255 -29.56 43.68 -8.02
CA GLY A 255 -30.24 44.87 -8.54
C GLY A 255 -30.20 46.03 -7.54
N ALA A 256 -29.78 47.21 -8.01
CA ALA A 256 -29.60 48.40 -7.20
C ALA A 256 -30.90 48.82 -6.49
N SER A 257 -30.98 48.62 -5.17
CA SER A 257 -32.02 49.28 -4.36
C SER A 257 -31.57 50.62 -3.79
N GLN A 258 -30.26 50.94 -3.73
CA GLN A 258 -29.75 52.28 -3.40
C GLN A 258 -28.31 52.54 -3.94
N GLY A 259 -28.17 52.79 -5.24
CA GLY A 259 -27.04 53.59 -5.77
C GLY A 259 -25.66 52.94 -5.94
N SER A 260 -25.49 51.64 -5.66
CA SER A 260 -24.29 50.89 -6.10
C SER A 260 -24.64 49.45 -6.44
N ASP A 261 -24.34 49.05 -7.68
CA ASP A 261 -24.42 47.65 -8.11
C ASP A 261 -23.54 46.80 -7.20
N SER A 262 -24.16 45.85 -6.49
CA SER A 262 -23.44 44.91 -5.62
C SER A 262 -23.01 43.71 -6.46
N ASN A 263 -21.77 43.73 -6.94
CA ASN A 263 -21.12 42.58 -7.55
C ASN A 263 -20.48 41.75 -6.44
N ILE A 264 -20.93 40.50 -6.27
CA ILE A 264 -20.38 39.58 -5.25
C ILE A 264 -19.84 38.35 -5.96
N LEU A 265 -18.54 38.09 -5.79
CA LEU A 265 -17.91 36.85 -6.22
C LEU A 265 -18.14 35.78 -5.16
N LEU A 266 -18.71 34.66 -5.57
CA LEU A 266 -18.98 33.52 -4.71
C LEU A 266 -17.82 32.53 -4.77
N PRO A 267 -17.51 31.83 -3.66
CA PRO A 267 -16.45 30.83 -3.64
C PRO A 267 -16.73 29.67 -4.60
N PRO A 268 -15.71 28.87 -4.94
CA PRO A 268 -15.88 27.69 -5.79
C PRO A 268 -16.66 26.63 -5.01
N SER A 269 -16.00 25.74 -4.27
CA SER A 269 -16.66 24.82 -3.33
C SER A 269 -16.07 25.00 -1.94
N ASP A 270 -16.85 24.69 -0.90
CA ASP A 270 -16.36 24.74 0.50
C ASP A 270 -15.11 23.86 0.66
N LEU A 271 -15.09 22.68 0.04
CA LEU A 271 -13.97 21.75 0.11
C LEU A 271 -12.71 22.30 -0.59
N SER A 272 -12.87 23.03 -1.69
CA SER A 272 -11.76 23.72 -2.34
C SER A 272 -11.18 24.87 -1.49
N LEU A 273 -11.95 25.40 -0.53
CA LEU A 273 -11.48 26.40 0.44
C LEU A 273 -10.81 25.77 1.66
N PHE A 274 -11.42 24.75 2.27
CA PHE A 274 -10.92 24.19 3.54
C PHE A 274 -9.87 23.09 3.36
N GLY A 275 -9.77 22.51 2.16
CA GLY A 275 -8.86 21.42 1.84
C GLY A 275 -9.59 20.11 1.51
N LEU A 276 -8.84 19.21 0.87
CA LEU A 276 -9.35 17.95 0.35
C LEU A 276 -8.67 16.78 1.05
N ASP A 277 -9.45 15.75 1.39
CA ASP A 277 -8.97 14.46 1.90
C ASP A 277 -9.62 13.35 1.08
N PHE A 278 -8.86 12.79 0.13
CA PHE A 278 -9.32 11.71 -0.73
C PHE A 278 -8.66 10.41 -0.34
N THR A 279 -9.46 9.34 -0.28
CA THR A 279 -8.95 7.99 -0.08
C THR A 279 -9.27 7.13 -1.29
N MET A 280 -8.27 6.41 -1.78
CA MET A 280 -8.41 5.41 -2.84
C MET A 280 -7.55 4.21 -2.55
N ALA A 281 -7.89 3.07 -3.12
CA ALA A 281 -7.16 1.83 -2.93
C ALA A 281 -7.27 0.92 -4.15
N SER A 282 -6.23 0.13 -4.37
CA SER A 282 -6.17 -0.92 -5.39
C SER A 282 -5.58 -2.19 -4.80
N GLU A 283 -6.02 -3.33 -5.30
CA GLU A 283 -5.55 -4.65 -4.90
C GLU A 283 -5.04 -5.39 -6.13
N TRP A 284 -3.75 -5.73 -6.13
CA TRP A 284 -3.15 -6.61 -7.12
C TRP A 284 -2.98 -8.02 -6.54
N LEU A 285 -3.31 -9.03 -7.33
CA LEU A 285 -2.89 -10.40 -7.08
C LEU A 285 -1.62 -10.67 -7.89
N VAL A 286 -0.54 -11.01 -7.21
CA VAL A 286 0.73 -11.34 -7.85
C VAL A 286 1.06 -12.81 -7.56
N THR A 287 1.14 -13.61 -8.62
CA THR A 287 1.45 -15.05 -8.55
C THR A 287 2.82 -15.31 -9.15
N PHE A 288 3.74 -15.79 -8.33
CA PHE A 288 5.09 -16.13 -8.75
C PHE A 288 5.17 -17.58 -9.26
N PRO A 289 6.09 -17.88 -10.20
CA PRO A 289 6.31 -19.25 -10.67
C PRO A 289 6.87 -20.16 -9.57
N GLN A 290 6.67 -21.47 -9.70
CA GLN A 290 7.05 -22.47 -8.69
C GLN A 290 8.57 -22.51 -8.39
N ASN A 291 9.42 -22.34 -9.40
CA ASN A 291 10.88 -22.40 -9.27
C ASN A 291 11.46 -21.00 -9.08
N LEU A 292 11.38 -20.48 -7.86
CA LEU A 292 11.93 -19.17 -7.53
C LEU A 292 13.46 -19.18 -7.57
N THR A 293 14.03 -18.12 -8.14
CA THR A 293 15.49 -17.91 -8.18
C THR A 293 15.94 -16.71 -7.35
N ALA A 294 14.99 -15.88 -6.90
CA ALA A 294 15.21 -14.72 -6.06
C ALA A 294 14.02 -14.55 -5.10
N ILE A 295 14.25 -13.82 -4.01
CA ILE A 295 13.19 -13.45 -3.07
C ILE A 295 12.18 -12.55 -3.79
N GLU A 296 10.90 -12.81 -3.56
CA GLU A 296 9.76 -12.11 -4.18
C GLU A 296 9.72 -10.65 -3.70
N THR A 297 10.00 -9.72 -4.62
CA THR A 297 9.92 -8.28 -4.35
C THR A 297 9.14 -7.55 -5.41
N LEU A 298 8.44 -6.48 -5.01
CA LEU A 298 7.76 -5.54 -5.91
C LEU A 298 8.24 -4.11 -5.67
N THR A 299 8.32 -3.33 -6.74
CA THR A 299 8.50 -1.88 -6.66
C THR A 299 7.29 -1.19 -7.26
N PHE A 300 6.79 -0.18 -6.57
CA PHE A 300 5.68 0.65 -7.03
C PHE A 300 6.15 2.05 -7.43
N GLN A 301 5.42 2.65 -8.35
CA GLN A 301 5.47 4.09 -8.60
C GLN A 301 4.04 4.65 -8.57
N HIS A 302 3.93 5.85 -8.02
CA HIS A 302 2.70 6.60 -7.93
C HIS A 302 2.90 7.99 -8.54
N ASP A 303 2.06 8.36 -9.49
CA ASP A 303 2.13 9.67 -10.11
C ASP A 303 0.90 10.48 -9.70
N VAL A 304 1.12 11.62 -9.03
CA VAL A 304 0.04 12.50 -8.58
C VAL A 304 0.18 13.85 -9.26
N SER A 305 -0.83 14.25 -10.02
CA SER A 305 -0.89 15.57 -10.63
C SER A 305 -2.12 16.34 -10.17
N ILE A 306 -1.92 17.59 -9.78
CA ILE A 306 -2.98 18.50 -9.32
C ILE A 306 -3.04 19.69 -10.26
N ALA A 307 -4.18 19.88 -10.92
CA ALA A 307 -4.49 21.13 -11.61
C ALA A 307 -5.25 22.05 -10.66
N GLN A 308 -4.79 23.30 -10.59
CA GLN A 308 -5.42 24.33 -9.78
C GLN A 308 -6.24 25.26 -10.69
N ALA A 309 -7.40 25.69 -10.21
CA ALA A 309 -8.20 26.66 -10.92
C ALA A 309 -8.22 28.00 -10.18
N SER A 310 -8.56 29.04 -10.93
CA SER A 310 -8.75 30.39 -10.41
C SER A 310 -9.98 31.00 -11.06
N HIS A 311 -10.71 31.83 -10.32
CA HIS A 311 -11.75 32.65 -10.90
C HIS A 311 -11.79 34.04 -10.25
N SER A 312 -12.03 35.07 -11.05
CA SER A 312 -11.98 36.47 -10.66
C SER A 312 -13.07 37.26 -11.37
N MET A 313 -13.47 38.39 -10.79
CA MET A 313 -14.41 39.31 -11.44
C MET A 313 -13.69 40.52 -12.04
N THR A 314 -14.12 40.95 -13.22
CA THR A 314 -13.69 42.21 -13.84
C THR A 314 -14.86 43.19 -13.86
N ILE A 315 -14.67 44.37 -13.27
CA ILE A 315 -15.68 45.42 -13.24
C ILE A 315 -15.35 46.45 -14.35
N PRO A 316 -16.29 46.75 -15.26
CA PRO A 316 -16.08 47.77 -16.28
C PRO A 316 -15.77 49.15 -15.69
N ALA A 317 -14.90 49.90 -16.35
CA ALA A 317 -14.62 51.29 -16.00
C ALA A 317 -15.90 52.12 -16.14
N GLY A 318 -16.46 52.57 -15.01
CA GLY A 318 -17.74 53.30 -14.95
C GLY A 318 -18.80 52.70 -14.02
N GLY A 319 -18.57 51.49 -13.49
CA GLY A 319 -19.54 50.80 -12.63
C GLY A 319 -20.66 50.17 -13.46
N GLY A 320 -20.74 48.84 -13.44
CA GLY A 320 -21.73 48.07 -14.18
C GLY A 320 -21.62 46.59 -13.87
N GLN A 321 -22.32 45.76 -14.64
CA GLN A 321 -22.30 44.31 -14.49
C GLN A 321 -20.87 43.77 -14.63
N ALA A 322 -20.38 43.10 -13.58
CA ALA A 322 -19.08 42.46 -13.62
C ALA A 322 -19.10 41.26 -14.58
N SER A 323 -17.94 40.95 -15.18
CA SER A 323 -17.71 39.72 -15.93
C SER A 323 -16.83 38.75 -15.14
N LEU A 324 -17.11 37.45 -15.27
CA LEU A 324 -16.31 36.39 -14.66
C LEU A 324 -15.17 35.99 -15.60
N ILE A 325 -13.96 35.86 -15.05
CA ILE A 325 -12.81 35.24 -15.70
C ILE A 325 -12.48 33.99 -14.90
N ALA A 326 -12.36 32.84 -15.56
CA ALA A 326 -11.95 31.58 -14.95
C ALA A 326 -10.79 30.97 -15.74
N SER A 327 -9.87 30.31 -15.05
CA SER A 327 -8.72 29.64 -15.65
C SER A 327 -8.34 28.39 -14.86
N VAL A 328 -7.65 27.46 -15.52
CA VAL A 328 -7.07 26.25 -14.92
C VAL A 328 -5.60 26.20 -15.30
N SER A 329 -4.73 25.98 -14.32
CA SER A 329 -3.29 25.84 -14.53
C SER A 329 -2.97 24.48 -15.17
N SER A 330 -1.82 24.38 -15.82
CA SER A 330 -1.23 23.06 -16.07
C SER A 330 -1.01 22.34 -14.74
N ALA A 331 -1.17 21.01 -14.72
CA ALA A 331 -0.84 20.22 -13.54
C ALA A 331 0.66 19.92 -13.50
N PHE A 332 1.26 20.01 -12.31
CA PHE A 332 2.61 19.48 -12.08
C PHE A 332 2.50 17.98 -11.78
N ASN A 333 3.26 17.14 -12.48
CA ASN A 333 3.25 15.70 -12.25
C ASN A 333 4.29 15.32 -11.18
N ASN A 334 3.82 14.93 -10.00
CA ASN A 334 4.66 14.44 -8.92
C ASN A 334 4.88 12.94 -9.11
N VAL A 335 6.07 12.57 -9.58
CA VAL A 335 6.48 11.17 -9.73
C VAL A 335 7.06 10.67 -8.41
N MET A 336 6.33 9.78 -7.76
CA MET A 336 6.66 9.23 -6.43
C MET A 336 7.12 7.78 -6.60
N GLN A 337 8.43 7.59 -6.63
CA GLN A 337 9.02 6.25 -6.69
C GLN A 337 9.28 5.72 -5.29
N GLN A 338 8.90 4.45 -5.08
CA GLN A 338 9.22 3.75 -3.86
C GLN A 338 10.75 3.63 -3.67
N ASN A 339 11.24 4.02 -2.49
CA ASN A 339 12.67 4.07 -2.18
C ASN A 339 13.33 2.69 -2.10
N ALA A 340 12.58 1.66 -1.72
CA ALA A 340 13.09 0.30 -1.56
C ALA A 340 12.00 -0.74 -1.93
N PRO A 341 12.34 -1.81 -2.67
CA PRO A 341 11.39 -2.86 -3.03
C PRO A 341 10.71 -3.49 -1.80
N LEU A 342 9.44 -3.81 -1.93
CA LEU A 342 8.66 -4.55 -0.95
C LEU A 342 9.03 -6.03 -0.97
N GLN A 343 9.65 -6.54 0.08
CA GLN A 343 9.83 -7.98 0.24
C GLN A 343 8.52 -8.65 0.67
N LEU A 344 7.83 -9.29 -0.28
CA LEU A 344 6.46 -9.73 -0.05
C LEU A 344 6.34 -10.76 1.06
N SER A 345 7.29 -11.69 1.17
CA SER A 345 7.26 -12.71 2.20
C SER A 345 7.39 -12.17 3.62
N GLU A 346 8.08 -11.04 3.82
CA GLU A 346 8.25 -10.44 5.14
C GLU A 346 6.95 -9.78 5.60
N TYR A 347 6.37 -8.94 4.75
CA TYR A 347 5.11 -8.25 5.03
C TYR A 347 3.92 -9.22 5.09
N ALA A 348 3.96 -10.32 4.33
CA ALA A 348 2.90 -11.32 4.34
C ALA A 348 2.92 -12.25 5.56
N LEU A 349 3.94 -12.22 6.42
CA LEU A 349 3.98 -13.10 7.60
C LEU A 349 2.80 -12.84 8.53
N ILE A 350 2.19 -13.94 8.99
CA ILE A 350 1.18 -13.95 10.03
C ILE A 350 1.90 -13.86 11.39
N PRO A 351 1.43 -13.03 12.32
CA PRO A 351 2.01 -12.99 13.66
C PRO A 351 1.88 -14.33 14.38
N LEU A 352 2.88 -14.64 15.19
CA LEU A 352 2.84 -15.76 16.12
C LEU A 352 1.62 -15.61 17.03
N SER A 353 0.86 -16.70 17.14
CA SER A 353 -0.32 -16.77 18.00
C SER A 353 0.00 -17.51 19.28
N ASP A 354 -0.66 -17.11 20.36
CA ASP A 354 -0.54 -17.78 21.65
C ASP A 354 -1.02 -19.23 21.53
N ASN A 355 -0.19 -20.21 21.92
CA ASN A 355 -0.44 -21.66 21.88
C ASN A 355 -0.29 -22.38 20.53
N GLN A 356 0.45 -21.83 19.55
CA GLN A 356 0.86 -22.60 18.37
C GLN A 356 2.38 -22.71 18.27
N THR A 357 2.89 -23.92 18.39
CA THR A 357 4.25 -24.23 17.95
C THR A 357 4.30 -24.13 16.43
N THR A 358 5.14 -23.25 15.93
CA THR A 358 5.45 -23.19 14.49
C THR A 358 6.89 -23.57 14.25
N GLY A 359 7.16 -24.20 13.12
CA GLY A 359 8.49 -24.62 12.79
C GLY A 359 8.71 -24.88 11.32
N VAL A 360 9.99 -25.00 11.01
CA VAL A 360 10.49 -25.30 9.68
C VAL A 360 11.37 -26.53 9.78
N GLY A 361 11.02 -27.57 9.03
CA GLY A 361 11.91 -28.69 8.73
C GLY A 361 12.59 -28.44 7.40
N PHE A 362 13.91 -28.60 7.35
CA PHE A 362 14.69 -28.32 6.14
C PHE A 362 14.68 -29.51 5.16
N GLN A 363 13.50 -29.88 4.68
CA GLN A 363 13.32 -30.92 3.67
C GLN A 363 13.35 -30.30 2.26
N SER A 364 13.95 -31.00 1.31
CA SER A 364 14.21 -30.48 -0.05
C SER A 364 12.95 -30.00 -0.79
N ASN A 365 11.80 -30.61 -0.53
CA ASN A 365 10.52 -30.27 -1.16
C ASN A 365 9.74 -29.15 -0.45
N LEU A 366 10.27 -28.58 0.64
CA LEU A 366 9.62 -27.51 1.40
C LEU A 366 10.24 -26.13 1.15
N PHE A 367 11.37 -26.05 0.44
CA PHE A 367 12.01 -24.79 0.11
C PHE A 367 11.25 -24.04 -0.98
N ASP A 368 11.10 -22.73 -0.79
CA ASP A 368 10.72 -21.80 -1.85
C ASP A 368 11.91 -21.59 -2.80
N ILE A 369 13.12 -21.45 -2.23
CA ILE A 369 14.40 -21.39 -2.95
C ILE A 369 15.35 -22.37 -2.24
N SER A 370 15.74 -23.43 -2.95
CA SER A 370 16.56 -24.51 -2.36
C SER A 370 18.06 -24.13 -2.32
N PRO A 371 18.79 -24.50 -1.25
CA PRO A 371 20.24 -24.31 -1.16
C PRO A 371 20.99 -25.30 -2.07
N SER A 372 20.87 -25.14 -3.40
CA SER A 372 21.51 -26.06 -4.35
C SER A 372 23.04 -25.98 -4.31
N THR A 373 23.59 -24.83 -3.93
CA THR A 373 25.01 -24.62 -3.62
C THR A 373 25.17 -23.66 -2.45
N PRO A 374 26.30 -23.68 -1.72
CA PRO A 374 26.57 -22.74 -0.62
C PRO A 374 26.51 -21.25 -1.02
N ALA A 375 26.68 -20.92 -2.30
CA ALA A 375 26.63 -19.55 -2.80
C ALA A 375 25.20 -19.02 -2.98
N ILE A 376 24.20 -19.90 -3.05
CA ILE A 376 22.81 -19.52 -3.30
C ILE A 376 22.13 -19.22 -1.98
N THR A 377 21.43 -18.08 -1.94
CA THR A 377 20.55 -17.76 -0.81
C THR A 377 19.33 -18.68 -0.87
N PHE A 378 19.10 -19.45 0.18
CA PHE A 378 17.89 -20.25 0.31
C PHE A 378 16.77 -19.43 0.96
N LYS A 379 15.55 -19.88 0.72
CA LYS A 379 14.35 -19.37 1.36
C LYS A 379 13.40 -20.52 1.66
N ILE A 380 12.89 -20.55 2.87
CA ILE A 380 11.87 -21.50 3.31
C ILE A 380 10.93 -20.82 4.28
N ARG A 381 9.68 -21.25 4.30
CA ARG A 381 8.68 -20.76 5.24
C ARG A 381 8.01 -21.91 5.97
N SER A 382 7.56 -21.60 7.17
CA SER A 382 6.62 -22.44 7.91
C SER A 382 5.32 -22.66 7.11
N ARG A 383 4.63 -23.76 7.40
CA ARG A 383 3.31 -24.04 6.81
C ARG A 383 2.26 -23.00 7.19
N GLY A 384 2.36 -22.45 8.40
CA GLY A 384 1.49 -21.38 8.89
C GLY A 384 1.80 -20.00 8.29
N ASN A 385 2.90 -19.86 7.54
CA ASN A 385 3.39 -18.58 7.03
C ASN A 385 3.60 -17.54 8.16
N ASP A 386 4.11 -17.99 9.30
CA ASP A 386 4.39 -17.21 10.50
C ASP A 386 5.90 -17.11 10.81
N LEU A 387 6.68 -18.08 10.32
CA LEU A 387 8.13 -18.03 10.19
C LEU A 387 8.59 -17.92 8.74
N LEU A 388 9.51 -16.98 8.47
CA LEU A 388 10.34 -16.91 7.27
C LEU A 388 11.79 -17.22 7.65
N VAL A 389 12.43 -18.09 6.90
CA VAL A 389 13.85 -18.40 7.08
C VAL A 389 14.58 -18.20 5.76
N THR A 390 15.62 -17.39 5.79
CA THR A 390 16.55 -17.18 4.68
C THR A 390 17.96 -17.46 5.14
N GLY A 391 18.89 -17.67 4.22
CA GLY A 391 20.27 -17.90 4.59
C GLY A 391 21.15 -18.32 3.44
N SER A 392 22.43 -18.53 3.71
CA SER A 392 23.45 -18.89 2.72
C SER A 392 24.59 -19.68 3.36
N GLY A 393 25.47 -20.25 2.56
CA GLY A 393 26.59 -21.07 3.04
C GLY A 393 26.24 -22.54 3.31
N PHE A 394 25.03 -22.98 2.92
CA PHE A 394 24.56 -24.35 3.05
C PHE A 394 24.44 -25.05 1.69
N SER A 395 24.75 -26.33 1.67
CA SER A 395 24.55 -27.23 0.53
C SER A 395 23.20 -27.97 0.64
N PRO A 396 22.80 -28.76 -0.38
CA PRO A 396 21.57 -29.55 -0.31
C PRO A 396 21.54 -30.43 0.94
N GLY A 397 20.44 -30.36 1.69
CA GLY A 397 20.32 -31.04 3.00
C GLY A 397 20.76 -30.18 4.18
N MET A 398 20.91 -28.86 4.00
CA MET A 398 21.24 -27.92 5.07
C MET A 398 22.51 -28.29 5.84
N THR A 399 23.53 -28.64 5.08
CA THR A 399 24.87 -28.92 5.59
C THR A 399 25.81 -27.78 5.22
N ALA A 400 26.58 -27.29 6.19
CA ALA A 400 27.63 -26.30 5.97
C ALA A 400 28.99 -26.96 6.19
N ASP A 401 29.82 -26.96 5.15
CA ASP A 401 31.16 -27.56 5.16
C ASP A 401 32.24 -26.48 5.27
N PHE A 402 33.12 -26.63 6.25
CA PHE A 402 34.24 -25.74 6.53
C PHE A 402 35.56 -26.52 6.36
N PRO A 403 36.26 -26.37 5.23
CA PRO A 403 37.54 -27.06 5.02
C PRO A 403 38.60 -26.58 6.03
N ALA A 404 39.64 -27.39 6.24
CA ALA A 404 40.79 -26.96 7.04
C ALA A 404 41.41 -25.69 6.44
N SER A 405 41.79 -24.75 7.31
CA SER A 405 42.18 -23.37 6.99
C SER A 405 41.05 -22.47 6.45
N TYR A 406 39.78 -22.73 6.78
CA TYR A 406 38.66 -21.85 6.41
C TYR A 406 38.83 -20.44 6.99
N SER A 407 38.65 -19.41 6.14
CA SER A 407 38.80 -17.99 6.51
C SER A 407 37.59 -17.12 6.11
N GLY A 408 36.47 -17.74 5.75
CA GLY A 408 35.24 -17.03 5.37
C GLY A 408 34.41 -16.58 6.56
N THR A 409 33.27 -15.95 6.27
CA THR A 409 32.34 -15.39 7.28
C THR A 409 31.44 -16.43 7.95
N GLY A 410 31.49 -17.69 7.54
CA GLY A 410 30.60 -18.74 8.02
C GLY A 410 29.35 -18.91 7.16
N ALA A 411 28.51 -19.88 7.53
CA ALA A 411 27.17 -20.03 6.97
C ALA A 411 26.17 -19.24 7.81
N THR A 412 25.14 -18.66 7.20
CA THR A 412 24.19 -17.77 7.88
C THR A 412 22.76 -18.25 7.72
N VAL A 413 21.96 -18.11 8.78
CA VAL A 413 20.52 -18.36 8.79
C VAL A 413 19.86 -17.18 9.49
N THR A 414 18.91 -16.53 8.83
CA THR A 414 18.09 -15.46 9.38
C THR A 414 16.66 -15.97 9.51
N VAL A 415 16.13 -15.91 10.72
CA VAL A 415 14.76 -16.29 11.08
C VAL A 415 13.99 -15.02 11.37
N ALA A 416 12.94 -14.80 10.61
CA ALA A 416 12.08 -13.64 10.67
C ALA A 416 10.67 -14.06 11.10
N PHE A 417 10.07 -13.31 12.02
CA PHE A 417 8.72 -13.55 12.52
C PHE A 417 8.09 -12.28 13.07
N LYS A 418 6.77 -12.32 13.31
CA LYS A 418 6.03 -11.21 13.90
C LYS A 418 5.42 -11.59 15.24
N VAL A 419 5.48 -10.68 16.19
CA VAL A 419 4.86 -10.83 17.52
C VAL A 419 3.74 -9.80 17.65
N ALA A 420 2.54 -10.27 17.97
CA ALA A 420 1.38 -9.40 18.21
C ALA A 420 1.07 -9.18 19.70
N ASP A 421 1.63 -10.01 20.59
CA ASP A 421 1.43 -9.91 22.04
C ASP A 421 2.75 -9.61 22.77
N ILE A 422 2.69 -8.67 23.70
CA ILE A 422 3.80 -8.29 24.56
C ILE A 422 3.94 -9.22 25.79
N ASN A 423 2.93 -10.04 26.09
CA ASN A 423 2.89 -10.85 27.31
C ASN A 423 3.24 -12.33 27.08
N THR A 424 3.06 -12.83 25.86
CA THR A 424 3.41 -14.21 25.52
C THR A 424 4.92 -14.40 25.60
N GLN A 425 5.35 -15.44 26.32
CA GLN A 425 6.74 -15.90 26.37
C GLN A 425 6.99 -16.80 25.16
N TYR A 426 8.12 -16.60 24.49
CA TYR A 426 8.49 -17.39 23.34
C TYR A 426 9.88 -17.99 23.53
N SER A 427 10.08 -19.19 23.00
CA SER A 427 11.39 -19.84 22.94
C SER A 427 11.71 -20.29 21.53
N PHE A 428 12.97 -20.09 21.12
CA PHE A 428 13.50 -20.55 19.85
C PHE A 428 14.20 -21.89 20.03
N ILE A 429 13.82 -22.88 19.22
CA ILE A 429 14.31 -24.25 19.31
C ILE A 429 15.07 -24.59 18.04
N LEU A 430 16.28 -25.12 18.20
CA LEU A 430 17.15 -25.60 17.12
C LEU A 430 17.38 -27.09 17.25
N LYS A 431 17.25 -27.82 16.14
CA LYS A 431 17.69 -29.22 16.04
C LYS A 431 18.84 -29.32 15.04
N HIS A 432 20.04 -29.59 15.55
CA HIS A 432 21.30 -29.43 14.82
C HIS A 432 22.45 -30.21 15.46
N TRP A 433 23.49 -30.52 14.69
CA TRP A 433 24.66 -31.25 15.18
C TRP A 433 25.90 -30.99 14.32
N LYS A 434 27.08 -31.43 14.79
CA LYS A 434 28.29 -31.45 13.96
C LYS A 434 28.44 -32.77 13.19
N GLY A 435 29.09 -32.72 12.03
CA GLY A 435 29.38 -33.90 11.22
C GLY A 435 30.27 -34.94 11.91
N GLN A 436 30.28 -36.16 11.38
CA GLN A 436 31.16 -37.22 11.89
C GLN A 436 32.63 -36.84 11.65
N ASN A 437 33.48 -37.02 12.67
CA ASN A 437 34.89 -36.63 12.64
C ASN A 437 35.15 -35.13 12.37
N SER A 438 34.16 -34.28 12.61
CA SER A 438 34.25 -32.82 12.50
C SER A 438 34.90 -32.17 13.72
N GLY A 439 35.63 -31.07 13.49
CA GLY A 439 35.91 -30.08 14.52
C GLY A 439 34.63 -29.50 15.14
N ASN A 440 34.77 -28.80 16.26
CA ASN A 440 33.64 -28.18 16.95
C ASN A 440 33.14 -26.95 16.19
N ILE A 441 31.86 -26.64 16.33
CA ILE A 441 31.19 -25.52 15.67
C ILE A 441 30.72 -24.52 16.73
N VAL A 442 30.74 -23.24 16.39
CA VAL A 442 30.17 -22.15 17.19
C VAL A 442 29.04 -21.51 16.40
N LEU A 443 27.90 -21.30 17.05
CA LEU A 443 26.79 -20.51 16.53
C LEU A 443 26.77 -19.18 17.27
N SER A 444 26.98 -18.09 16.54
CA SER A 444 26.76 -16.74 17.04
C SER A 444 25.34 -16.31 16.67
N CYS A 445 24.47 -16.16 17.65
CA CYS A 445 23.07 -15.80 17.48
C CYS A 445 22.87 -14.34 17.87
N SER A 446 22.30 -13.53 16.98
CA SER A 446 21.88 -12.15 17.24
C SER A 446 20.36 -12.07 17.19
N ILE A 447 19.72 -11.69 18.30
CA ILE A 447 18.26 -11.54 18.44
C ILE A 447 17.95 -10.05 18.55
N ASN A 448 17.39 -9.46 17.48
CA ASN A 448 17.15 -8.02 17.39
C ASN A 448 18.39 -7.17 17.79
N GLY A 449 19.59 -7.64 17.47
CA GLY A 449 20.87 -6.99 17.81
C GLY A 449 21.51 -7.42 19.13
N ASN A 450 20.84 -8.21 19.98
CA ASN A 450 21.44 -8.78 21.19
C ASN A 450 22.14 -10.10 20.88
N GLU A 451 23.38 -10.27 21.30
CA GLU A 451 24.20 -11.43 20.94
C GLU A 451 24.22 -12.52 22.02
N THR A 452 24.21 -13.77 21.58
CA THR A 452 24.44 -14.96 22.40
C THR A 452 25.20 -16.01 21.58
N ILE A 453 25.84 -16.96 22.26
CA ILE A 453 26.71 -17.97 21.63
C ILE A 453 26.29 -19.37 22.06
N ILE A 454 26.24 -20.29 21.10
CA ILE A 454 25.99 -21.71 21.31
C ILE A 454 27.19 -22.51 20.78
N ASN A 455 27.81 -23.32 21.63
CA ASN A 455 28.86 -24.25 21.21
C ASN A 455 28.25 -25.61 20.83
N VAL A 456 28.63 -26.14 19.67
CA VAL A 456 28.13 -27.41 19.15
C VAL A 456 29.27 -28.43 19.15
N THR A 457 29.22 -29.35 20.11
CA THR A 457 30.25 -30.38 20.34
C THR A 457 29.79 -31.77 19.96
N ASP A 458 28.48 -31.99 19.86
CA ASP A 458 27.88 -33.33 19.80
C ASP A 458 27.51 -33.73 18.38
N GLN A 459 27.73 -35.00 18.06
CA GLN A 459 27.28 -35.63 16.81
C GLN A 459 25.80 -36.01 16.90
N GLU A 460 25.20 -36.39 15.77
CA GLU A 460 23.82 -36.89 15.72
C GLU A 460 23.61 -38.04 16.71
N GLY A 461 22.59 -37.91 17.55
CA GLY A 461 22.19 -38.91 18.54
C GLY A 461 23.10 -39.02 19.77
N GLN A 462 24.14 -38.19 19.89
CA GLN A 462 25.11 -38.24 20.99
C GLN A 462 24.93 -37.12 22.03
N GLY A 463 24.09 -36.11 21.77
CA GLY A 463 23.87 -34.98 22.67
C GLY A 463 22.75 -35.20 23.69
N SER A 464 22.81 -34.47 24.81
CA SER A 464 21.68 -34.35 25.74
C SER A 464 20.46 -33.78 25.00
N LEU A 465 19.25 -34.25 25.32
CA LEU A 465 17.99 -33.84 24.67
C LEU A 465 17.95 -34.05 23.14
N ASN A 466 18.63 -35.09 22.63
CA ASN A 466 18.62 -35.48 21.21
C ASN A 466 19.05 -34.34 20.25
N ASN A 467 20.14 -33.65 20.59
CA ASN A 467 20.72 -32.56 19.78
C ASN A 467 19.77 -31.36 19.58
N THR A 468 19.00 -31.04 20.63
CA THR A 468 18.06 -29.91 20.63
C THR A 468 18.59 -28.83 21.57
N ASN A 469 18.70 -27.59 21.06
CA ASN A 469 18.99 -26.41 21.87
C ASN A 469 17.76 -25.50 21.91
N GLN A 470 17.45 -25.00 23.10
CA GLN A 470 16.37 -24.04 23.32
C GLN A 470 16.96 -22.73 23.83
N LEU A 471 16.51 -21.62 23.25
CA LEU A 471 16.86 -20.27 23.62
C LEU A 471 15.58 -19.52 23.95
N ASP A 472 15.37 -19.21 25.23
CA ASP A 472 14.24 -18.39 25.64
C ASP A 472 14.42 -16.98 25.09
N LEU A 473 13.42 -16.44 24.41
CA LEU A 473 13.47 -15.10 23.81
C LEU A 473 12.86 -14.04 24.72
N ARG A 474 11.95 -14.47 25.61
CA ARG A 474 11.27 -13.62 26.57
C ARG A 474 10.91 -14.43 27.81
N ASN A 475 11.33 -13.95 28.98
CA ASN A 475 11.05 -14.53 30.27
C ASN A 475 10.78 -13.43 31.30
N PHE A 476 9.53 -13.39 31.79
CA PHE A 476 9.07 -12.41 32.77
C PHE A 476 9.17 -12.88 34.22
N ASP A 477 9.70 -14.07 34.47
CA ASP A 477 9.90 -14.54 35.84
C ASP A 477 11.04 -13.75 36.49
N LEU A 478 10.67 -12.80 37.35
CA LEU A 478 11.60 -11.98 38.13
C LEU A 478 12.51 -12.79 39.07
N LYS A 479 12.21 -14.08 39.30
CA LYS A 479 13.05 -14.99 40.09
C LYS A 479 14.01 -15.80 39.23
N SER A 480 13.83 -15.81 37.92
CA SER A 480 14.70 -16.50 36.98
C SER A 480 16.03 -15.75 36.86
N ALA A 481 17.14 -16.50 36.86
CA ALA A 481 18.44 -15.94 36.49
C ALA A 481 18.48 -15.48 35.01
N ASN A 482 17.52 -15.97 34.21
CA ASN A 482 17.34 -15.65 32.80
C ASN A 482 16.12 -14.73 32.61
N PHE A 483 15.96 -13.70 33.44
CA PHE A 483 14.95 -12.66 33.21
C PHE A 483 15.41 -11.75 32.08
N HIS A 484 14.66 -11.72 30.97
CA HIS A 484 14.97 -10.88 29.81
C HIS A 484 13.76 -10.74 28.89
N ASP A 485 13.80 -9.73 28.03
CA ASP A 485 12.88 -9.57 26.91
C ASP A 485 13.65 -9.09 25.69
N PHE A 486 13.89 -9.98 24.72
CA PHE A 486 14.57 -9.65 23.47
C PHE A 486 13.60 -9.24 22.37
N LEU A 487 12.28 -9.37 22.61
CA LEU A 487 11.26 -9.26 21.57
C LEU A 487 10.60 -7.89 21.57
N VAL A 488 10.29 -7.40 20.38
CA VAL A 488 9.51 -6.17 20.16
C VAL A 488 8.17 -6.49 19.53
N LEU A 489 7.19 -5.61 19.70
CA LEU A 489 5.92 -5.71 18.98
C LEU A 489 6.15 -5.53 17.47
N GLY A 490 5.55 -6.39 16.66
CA GLY A 490 5.77 -6.41 15.22
C GLY A 490 6.95 -7.28 14.83
N TRP A 491 7.88 -6.75 14.05
CA TRP A 491 8.96 -7.52 13.43
C TRP A 491 10.07 -7.88 14.40
N ASN A 492 10.47 -9.15 14.35
CA ASN A 492 11.61 -9.67 15.08
C ASN A 492 12.48 -10.51 14.15
N GLU A 493 13.78 -10.46 14.39
CA GLU A 493 14.77 -11.20 13.62
C GLU A 493 15.78 -11.90 14.54
N ILE A 494 16.08 -13.15 14.22
CA ILE A 494 17.18 -13.92 14.79
C ILE A 494 18.14 -14.27 13.66
N THR A 495 19.36 -13.73 13.71
CA THR A 495 20.42 -14.07 12.77
C THR A 495 21.43 -15.00 13.43
N ILE A 496 21.68 -16.16 12.83
CA ILE A 496 22.58 -17.20 13.30
C ILE A 496 23.73 -17.34 12.33
N THR A 497 24.94 -17.13 12.81
CA THR A 497 26.18 -17.32 12.05
C THR A 497 26.91 -18.56 12.55
N VAL A 498 27.16 -19.50 11.65
CA VAL A 498 27.79 -20.79 11.91
C VAL A 498 29.25 -20.74 11.48
N GLN A 499 30.16 -21.00 12.40
CA GLN A 499 31.60 -20.99 12.13
C GLN A 499 32.33 -22.16 12.81
N PRO A 500 33.47 -22.61 12.27
CA PRO A 500 34.34 -23.56 12.97
C PRO A 500 34.95 -22.89 14.20
N GLN A 501 35.00 -23.61 15.32
CA GLN A 501 35.67 -23.12 16.55
C GLN A 501 37.19 -23.00 16.33
N ASP A 502 37.77 -23.93 15.58
CA ASP A 502 39.17 -23.95 15.18
C ASP A 502 39.24 -24.12 13.67
N SER A 503 39.64 -23.07 12.97
CA SER A 503 39.75 -23.07 11.51
C SER A 503 40.83 -24.01 10.98
N SER A 504 41.75 -24.51 11.81
CA SER A 504 42.76 -25.48 11.38
C SER A 504 42.20 -26.89 11.16
N VAL A 505 41.01 -27.18 11.70
CA VAL A 505 40.37 -28.50 11.62
C VAL A 505 39.15 -28.42 10.70
N ALA A 506 39.07 -29.35 9.75
CA ALA A 506 37.90 -29.48 8.90
C ALA A 506 36.65 -29.73 9.77
N SER A 507 35.61 -28.94 9.53
CA SER A 507 34.39 -28.96 10.32
C SER A 507 33.16 -28.98 9.43
N GLN A 508 32.09 -29.61 9.89
CA GLN A 508 30.81 -29.72 9.20
C GLN A 508 29.70 -29.49 10.22
N TYR A 509 28.68 -28.73 9.81
CA TYR A 509 27.49 -28.44 10.60
C TYR A 509 26.24 -28.86 9.84
N VAL A 510 25.26 -29.43 10.54
CA VAL A 510 23.98 -29.83 9.97
C VAL A 510 22.85 -29.18 10.76
N LEU A 511 21.95 -28.49 10.07
CA LEU A 511 20.73 -27.93 10.63
C LEU A 511 19.51 -28.67 10.09
N LEU A 512 18.82 -29.40 10.96
CA LEU A 512 17.68 -30.25 10.55
C LEU A 512 16.34 -29.51 10.62
N ALA A 513 16.13 -28.76 11.70
CA ALA A 513 14.88 -28.04 11.92
C ALA A 513 15.06 -26.88 12.89
N LEU A 514 14.11 -25.94 12.82
CA LEU A 514 13.94 -24.89 13.82
C LEU A 514 12.45 -24.71 14.15
N ALA A 515 12.17 -24.19 15.33
CA ALA A 515 10.81 -23.90 15.78
C ALA A 515 10.75 -22.69 16.73
N MET A 516 9.57 -22.10 16.82
CA MET A 516 9.16 -21.12 17.83
C MET A 516 7.99 -21.73 18.61
N GLU A 517 8.10 -21.72 19.93
CA GLU A 517 7.06 -22.17 20.86
C GLU A 517 6.66 -21.04 21.81
#